data_AF-A0A9D9CX63-F1
#
_entry.id   AF-A0A9D9CX63-F1
#
_cell.length_a   1.000
_cell.length_b   1.000
_cell.length_c   1.000
_cell.angle_alpha   90.00
_cell.angle_beta   90.00
_cell.angle_gamma   90.00
#
_symmetry.space_group_name_H-M   'P 1'
#
loop_
_entity.id
_entity.type
_entity.pdbx_description
1 polymer ?
#
loop_
_entity_poly.entity_id
_entity_poly.type
_entity_poly.pdbx_seq_one_letter_code
_entity_poly.pdbx_strand_id
1 'polypeptide(L)'
;MAENWNIYADWNPWHGCTKISAGCKYCYVYRQDEMYGSEVSSSECRKTGNFNLPIKRRRDKSWKIESGKVVFTCFTSDFLIKDADEWRGECWQMMKTRNDLWFYFFTKRIDRFMECVPDDWGDGYDNVLVGCTVENQQMADYRLPIFKAMPIKHKSIMVAPIIGPVDLSAYLDDTIEEVA
;
A
#
# COMPACT_ATOMS: atom_id res chain seq x y z
N MET A 1 29.84 -16.35 3.85
CA MET A 1 28.52 -16.41 3.17
C MET A 1 28.02 -14.98 3.14
N ALA A 2 27.74 -14.42 1.96
CA ALA A 2 27.21 -13.06 1.89
C ALA A 2 25.80 -13.08 2.48
N GLU A 3 25.62 -12.51 3.67
CA GLU A 3 24.30 -12.27 4.23
C GLU A 3 23.52 -11.43 3.20
N ASN A 4 22.36 -11.91 2.79
CA ASN A 4 21.54 -11.20 1.83
C ASN A 4 20.84 -10.05 2.58
N TRP A 5 21.47 -8.87 2.58
CA TRP A 5 20.98 -7.64 3.23
C TRP A 5 19.68 -7.09 2.63
N ASN A 6 19.10 -7.75 1.63
CA ASN A 6 17.84 -7.31 1.04
C ASN A 6 16.67 -7.62 1.99
N ILE A 7 16.32 -6.63 2.81
CA ILE A 7 15.18 -6.68 3.74
C ILE A 7 13.82 -6.48 3.04
N TYR A 8 13.80 -6.14 1.76
CA TYR A 8 12.59 -5.81 1.02
C TYR A 8 12.13 -6.92 0.08
N ALA A 9 10.83 -6.94 -0.19
CA ALA A 9 10.18 -7.70 -1.26
C ALA A 9 9.02 -6.88 -1.84
N ASP A 10 8.66 -7.14 -3.10
CA ASP A 10 7.51 -6.50 -3.75
C ASP A 10 6.35 -7.47 -3.90
N TRP A 11 5.14 -7.00 -3.62
CA TRP A 11 3.91 -7.73 -3.89
C TRP A 11 2.83 -6.82 -4.49
N ASN A 12 2.54 -7.02 -5.77
CA ASN A 12 1.48 -6.31 -6.46
C ASN A 12 0.37 -7.33 -6.82
N PRO A 13 -0.62 -7.56 -5.92
CA PRO A 13 -1.71 -8.50 -6.18
C PRO A 13 -2.60 -8.07 -7.35
N TRP A 14 -2.71 -6.77 -7.57
CA TRP A 14 -3.29 -6.15 -8.76
C TRP A 14 -2.40 -5.00 -9.25
N HIS A 15 -2.60 -4.63 -10.51
CA HIS A 15 -1.90 -3.55 -11.19
C HIS A 15 -2.91 -2.61 -11.84
N GLY A 16 -2.57 -1.33 -11.93
CA GLY A 16 -3.43 -0.28 -12.47
C GLY A 16 -4.21 0.45 -11.38
N CYS A 17 -4.52 1.72 -11.63
CA CYS A 17 -5.26 2.57 -10.69
C CYS A 17 -5.87 3.78 -11.39
N THR A 18 -7.09 4.16 -11.03
CA THR A 18 -7.70 5.43 -11.47
C THR A 18 -7.06 6.62 -10.77
N LYS A 19 -6.65 7.65 -11.50
CA LYS A 19 -6.13 8.92 -10.93
C LYS A 19 -7.22 9.64 -10.12
N ILE A 20 -6.90 10.15 -8.92
CA ILE A 20 -7.90 10.80 -8.03
C ILE A 20 -7.53 12.19 -7.53
N SER A 21 -6.29 12.63 -7.68
CA SER A 21 -5.86 13.94 -7.18
C SER A 21 -4.69 14.50 -7.99
N ALA A 22 -4.31 15.75 -7.73
CA ALA A 22 -3.31 16.48 -8.52
C ALA A 22 -1.96 15.75 -8.58
N GLY A 23 -1.56 15.06 -7.50
CA GLY A 23 -0.33 14.26 -7.45
C GLY A 23 -0.30 13.09 -8.45
N CYS A 24 -1.46 12.66 -8.96
CA CYS A 24 -1.54 11.58 -9.95
C CYS A 24 -1.20 12.04 -11.38
N LYS A 25 -1.08 13.35 -11.64
CA LYS A 25 -0.87 13.89 -13.01
C LYS A 25 0.28 13.19 -13.73
N TYR A 26 1.43 13.07 -13.07
CA TYR A 26 2.65 12.44 -13.60
C TYR A 26 2.98 11.07 -12.97
N CYS A 27 1.95 10.31 -12.60
CA CYS A 27 2.07 8.99 -11.99
C CYS A 27 3.09 8.11 -12.73
N TYR A 28 4.04 7.56 -12.00
CA TYR A 28 5.13 6.77 -12.58
C TYR A 28 4.62 5.45 -13.19
N VAL A 29 3.56 4.85 -12.65
CA VAL A 29 2.97 3.61 -13.19
C VAL A 29 2.47 3.85 -14.62
N TYR A 30 1.71 4.93 -14.83
CA TYR A 30 1.25 5.33 -16.17
C TYR A 30 2.39 5.54 -17.15
N ARG A 31 3.47 6.17 -16.69
CA ARG A 31 4.67 6.42 -17.50
C ARG A 31 5.41 5.12 -17.84
N GLN A 32 5.54 4.21 -16.88
CA GLN A 32 6.21 2.92 -17.09
C GLN A 32 5.41 2.04 -18.03
N ASP A 33 4.09 1.95 -17.86
CA ASP A 33 3.21 1.20 -18.74
C ASP A 33 3.29 1.72 -20.19
N GLU A 34 3.30 3.04 -20.38
CA GLU A 34 3.52 3.66 -21.70
C GLU A 34 4.90 3.30 -22.26
N MET A 35 5.95 3.41 -21.46
CA MET A 35 7.33 3.10 -21.86
C MET A 35 7.52 1.63 -22.26
N TYR A 36 6.85 0.70 -21.57
CA TYR A 36 6.91 -0.73 -21.86
C TYR A 36 5.85 -1.19 -22.86
N GLY A 37 5.00 -0.30 -23.38
CA GLY A 37 3.99 -0.61 -24.36
C GLY A 37 2.88 -1.53 -23.83
N SER A 38 2.44 -1.33 -22.59
CA SER A 38 1.31 -2.10 -22.01
C SER A 38 0.07 -1.97 -22.89
N GLU A 39 -0.48 -3.11 -23.32
CA GLU A 39 -1.72 -3.16 -24.11
C GLU A 39 -2.96 -2.82 -23.26
N VAL A 40 -2.89 -3.03 -21.95
CA VAL A 40 -3.96 -2.71 -21.01
C VAL A 40 -3.72 -1.34 -20.38
N SER A 41 -4.77 -0.53 -20.33
CA SER A 41 -4.71 0.82 -19.74
C SER A 41 -4.25 0.78 -18.28
N SER A 42 -3.37 1.70 -17.89
CA SER A 42 -2.97 1.90 -16.49
C SER A 42 -4.13 2.32 -15.58
N SER A 43 -5.24 2.81 -16.14
CA SER A 43 -6.46 3.13 -15.38
C SER A 43 -7.29 1.91 -15.03
N GLU A 44 -7.01 0.76 -15.65
CA GLU A 44 -7.76 -0.49 -15.45
C GLU A 44 -7.06 -1.34 -14.39
N CYS A 45 -7.73 -1.49 -13.24
CA CYS A 45 -7.27 -2.37 -12.17
C CYS A 45 -7.49 -3.83 -12.58
N ARG A 46 -6.42 -4.63 -12.55
CA ARG A 46 -6.46 -6.05 -12.90
C ARG A 46 -5.64 -6.90 -11.95
N LYS A 47 -6.17 -8.07 -11.58
CA LYS A 47 -5.47 -9.10 -10.80
C LYS A 47 -4.22 -9.56 -11.54
N THR A 48 -3.08 -9.69 -10.85
CA THR A 48 -1.82 -10.14 -11.45
C THR A 48 -1.55 -11.63 -11.18
N GLY A 49 -0.62 -12.23 -11.92
CA GLY A 49 -0.09 -13.57 -11.61
C GLY A 49 0.67 -13.67 -10.27
N ASN A 50 0.96 -12.53 -9.64
CA ASN A 50 1.59 -12.44 -8.33
C ASN A 50 0.60 -12.33 -7.17
N PHE A 51 -0.71 -12.44 -7.44
CA PHE A 51 -1.76 -12.39 -6.41
C PHE A 51 -1.43 -13.23 -5.16
N ASN A 52 -1.12 -14.53 -5.34
CA ASN A 52 -0.83 -15.44 -4.23
C ASN A 52 0.63 -15.43 -3.73
N LEU A 53 1.46 -14.46 -4.12
CA LEU A 53 2.91 -14.50 -3.86
C LEU A 53 3.28 -14.68 -2.37
N PRO A 54 2.64 -14.04 -1.38
CA PRO A 54 3.01 -14.19 0.03
C PRO A 54 2.88 -15.63 0.54
N ILE A 55 1.99 -16.42 -0.05
CA ILE A 55 1.77 -17.83 0.33
C ILE A 55 2.36 -18.82 -0.69
N LYS A 56 3.08 -18.34 -1.72
CA LYS A 56 3.78 -19.26 -2.64
C LYS A 56 4.96 -19.90 -1.91
N ARG A 57 5.09 -21.22 -2.07
CA ARG A 57 6.21 -22.00 -1.55
C ARG A 57 7.18 -22.43 -2.65
N ARG A 58 8.42 -22.68 -2.27
CA ARG A 58 9.45 -23.34 -3.09
C ARG A 58 9.26 -24.85 -3.04
N ARG A 59 10.06 -25.60 -3.80
CA ARG A 59 10.01 -27.07 -3.85
C ARG A 59 10.33 -27.72 -2.50
N ASP A 60 11.19 -27.08 -1.70
CA ASP A 60 11.55 -27.49 -0.34
C ASP A 60 10.50 -27.10 0.72
N LYS A 61 9.33 -26.61 0.30
CA LYS A 61 8.22 -26.12 1.14
C LYS A 61 8.50 -24.83 1.91
N SER A 62 9.68 -24.22 1.78
CA SER A 62 9.94 -22.88 2.32
C SER A 62 9.12 -21.81 1.58
N TRP A 63 8.85 -20.69 2.24
CA TRP A 63 8.18 -19.56 1.61
C TRP A 63 9.06 -18.92 0.53
N LYS A 64 8.43 -18.43 -0.56
CA LYS A 64 9.17 -17.66 -1.57
C LYS A 64 9.70 -16.34 -1.03
N ILE A 65 8.86 -15.63 -0.26
CA ILE A 65 9.27 -14.46 0.52
C ILE A 65 9.73 -14.96 1.89
N GLU A 66 11.02 -14.82 2.17
CA GLU A 66 11.64 -15.18 3.45
C GLU A 66 11.05 -14.35 4.60
N SER A 67 10.93 -14.98 5.77
CA SER A 67 10.46 -14.33 7.00
C SER A 67 11.30 -13.11 7.37
N GLY A 68 10.69 -12.13 8.02
CA GLY A 68 11.33 -10.90 8.47
C GLY A 68 11.44 -9.80 7.42
N LYS A 69 10.95 -10.01 6.19
CA LYS A 69 10.98 -8.99 5.13
C LYS A 69 9.85 -7.97 5.25
N VAL A 70 10.13 -6.77 4.78
CA VAL A 70 9.13 -5.73 4.47
C VAL A 70 8.64 -5.93 3.05
N VAL A 71 7.33 -6.08 2.88
CA VAL A 71 6.64 -6.33 1.62
C VAL A 71 5.93 -5.07 1.17
N PHE A 72 6.50 -4.40 0.17
CA PHE A 72 5.88 -3.28 -0.51
C PHE A 72 4.66 -3.78 -1.29
N THR A 73 3.48 -3.40 -0.82
CA THR A 73 2.21 -3.92 -1.27
C THR A 73 1.48 -2.88 -2.13
N CYS A 74 1.09 -3.26 -3.34
CA CYS A 74 0.39 -2.39 -4.30
C CYS A 74 1.15 -1.12 -4.69
N PHE A 75 2.46 -1.21 -4.92
CA PHE A 75 3.22 -0.06 -5.42
C PHE A 75 2.87 0.27 -6.88
N THR A 76 2.40 -0.70 -7.67
CA THR A 76 1.91 -0.47 -9.03
C THR A 76 0.38 -0.30 -9.11
N SER A 77 -0.28 -0.03 -7.99
CA SER A 77 -1.73 0.17 -7.88
C SER A 77 -2.07 0.96 -6.60
N ASP A 78 -3.29 0.87 -6.09
CA ASP A 78 -3.67 1.36 -4.76
C ASP A 78 -4.41 0.23 -4.05
N PHE A 79 -4.05 -0.10 -2.81
CA PHE A 79 -4.64 -1.25 -2.12
C PHE A 79 -6.14 -1.05 -1.79
N LEU A 80 -6.58 0.20 -1.67
CA LEU A 80 -7.96 0.58 -1.32
C LEU A 80 -8.80 0.95 -2.56
N ILE A 81 -8.32 0.66 -3.77
CA ILE A 81 -9.11 0.88 -4.99
C ILE A 81 -10.34 -0.03 -5.01
N LYS A 82 -11.50 0.54 -5.35
CA LYS A 82 -12.79 -0.17 -5.40
C LYS A 82 -12.78 -1.40 -6.30
N ASP A 83 -12.09 -1.33 -7.42
CA ASP A 83 -12.03 -2.41 -8.41
C ASP A 83 -11.41 -3.70 -7.84
N ALA A 84 -10.65 -3.61 -6.74
CA ALA A 84 -10.05 -4.76 -6.06
C ALA A 84 -10.90 -5.33 -4.92
N ASP A 85 -12.12 -4.80 -4.68
CA ASP A 85 -12.98 -5.20 -3.56
C ASP A 85 -13.24 -6.72 -3.54
N GLU A 86 -13.47 -7.34 -4.70
CA GLU A 86 -13.73 -8.78 -4.80
C GLU A 86 -12.51 -9.67 -4.49
N TRP A 87 -11.29 -9.13 -4.51
CA TRP A 87 -10.06 -9.89 -4.24
C TRP A 87 -9.42 -9.57 -2.90
N ARG A 88 -9.71 -8.40 -2.32
CA ARG A 88 -8.99 -7.88 -1.15
C ARG A 88 -9.13 -8.76 0.08
N GLY A 89 -10.27 -9.41 0.28
CA GLY A 89 -10.49 -10.34 1.37
C GLY A 89 -9.43 -11.44 1.44
N GLU A 90 -9.08 -12.05 0.30
CA GLU A 90 -8.02 -13.07 0.23
C GLU A 90 -6.64 -12.47 0.57
N CYS A 91 -6.38 -11.21 0.18
CA CYS A 91 -5.13 -10.53 0.53
C CYS A 91 -4.99 -10.32 2.03
N TRP A 92 -6.05 -9.94 2.72
CA TRP A 92 -6.03 -9.85 4.18
C TRP A 92 -5.77 -11.20 4.85
N GLN A 93 -6.34 -12.29 4.33
CA GLN A 93 -6.05 -13.64 4.83
C GLN A 93 -4.58 -14.03 4.62
N MET A 94 -3.99 -13.64 3.49
CA MET A 94 -2.56 -13.84 3.23
C MET A 94 -1.68 -13.03 4.18
N MET A 95 -2.03 -11.77 4.45
CA MET A 95 -1.29 -10.91 5.40
C MET A 95 -1.36 -11.44 6.82
N LYS A 96 -2.53 -11.94 7.25
CA LYS A 96 -2.71 -12.59 8.55
C LYS A 96 -1.95 -13.91 8.66
N THR A 97 -1.92 -14.71 7.59
CA THR A 97 -1.18 -15.97 7.53
C THR A 97 0.33 -15.73 7.62
N ARG A 98 0.82 -14.67 6.99
CA ARG A 98 2.24 -14.28 6.96
C ARG A 98 2.54 -13.22 8.01
N ASN A 99 2.18 -13.49 9.26
CA ASN A 99 2.49 -12.62 10.41
C ASN A 99 4.01 -12.47 10.68
N ASP A 100 4.83 -13.26 9.99
CA ASP A 100 6.28 -13.19 9.96
C ASP A 100 6.82 -12.15 8.94
N LEU A 101 5.95 -11.45 8.21
CA LEU A 101 6.28 -10.39 7.25
C LEU A 101 5.63 -9.07 7.65
N TRP A 102 6.28 -7.95 7.32
CA TRP A 102 5.71 -6.61 7.44
C TRP A 102 5.12 -6.17 6.11
N PHE A 103 3.81 -5.94 6.02
CA PHE A 103 3.16 -5.45 4.80
C PHE A 103 3.06 -3.94 4.84
N TYR A 104 3.62 -3.26 3.84
CA TYR A 104 3.61 -1.81 3.75
C TYR A 104 2.94 -1.37 2.45
N PHE A 105 1.79 -0.72 2.54
CA PHE A 105 1.17 0.00 1.43
C PHE A 105 0.86 1.43 1.80
N PHE A 106 0.79 2.31 0.81
CA PHE A 106 0.25 3.65 0.98
C PHE A 106 -0.91 3.90 0.02
N THR A 107 -1.78 4.83 0.38
CA THR A 107 -3.03 5.09 -0.36
C THR A 107 -3.34 6.57 -0.42
N LYS A 108 -4.01 6.98 -1.50
CA LYS A 108 -4.66 8.28 -1.63
C LYS A 108 -6.16 8.22 -1.31
N ARG A 109 -6.67 7.03 -0.95
CA ARG A 109 -8.10 6.67 -0.79
C ARG A 109 -8.43 6.31 0.65
N ILE A 110 -7.85 7.01 1.61
CA ILE A 110 -7.97 6.66 3.04
C ILE A 110 -9.43 6.75 3.55
N ASP A 111 -10.28 7.51 2.87
CA ASP A 111 -11.73 7.57 3.07
C ASP A 111 -12.42 6.19 2.95
N ARG A 112 -11.85 5.26 2.18
CA ARG A 112 -12.38 3.90 2.00
C ARG A 112 -11.88 2.90 3.03
N PHE A 113 -11.01 3.29 3.97
CA PHE A 113 -10.31 2.34 4.82
C PHE A 113 -11.26 1.39 5.57
N MET A 114 -12.28 1.94 6.24
CA MET A 114 -13.26 1.13 6.98
C MET A 114 -14.17 0.27 6.08
N GLU A 115 -14.32 0.61 4.79
CA GLU A 115 -15.03 -0.24 3.82
C GLU A 115 -14.17 -1.43 3.36
N CYS A 116 -12.86 -1.36 3.57
CA CYS A 116 -11.89 -2.25 2.94
C CYS A 116 -11.22 -3.22 3.91
N VAL A 117 -11.22 -2.94 5.21
CA VAL A 117 -10.65 -3.83 6.24
C VAL A 117 -11.53 -5.06 6.48
N PRO A 118 -10.95 -6.20 6.93
CA PRO A 118 -11.74 -7.40 7.23
C PRO A 118 -12.49 -7.25 8.57
N ASP A 119 -13.52 -8.07 8.80
CA ASP A 119 -14.34 -8.02 10.02
C ASP A 119 -13.53 -8.21 11.32
N ASP A 120 -12.41 -8.93 11.25
CA ASP A 120 -11.52 -9.21 12.37
C ASP A 120 -10.35 -8.21 12.51
N TRP A 121 -10.44 -7.05 11.85
CA TRP A 121 -9.40 -6.02 11.89
C TRP A 121 -9.08 -5.50 13.30
N GLY A 122 -10.10 -5.37 14.16
CA GLY A 122 -9.93 -4.88 15.52
C GLY A 122 -9.31 -3.48 15.58
N ASP A 123 -8.21 -3.35 16.32
CA ASP A 123 -7.40 -2.13 16.43
C ASP A 123 -6.25 -2.04 15.41
N GLY A 124 -6.16 -3.03 14.51
CA GLY A 124 -5.16 -3.14 13.46
C GLY A 124 -4.27 -4.38 13.58
N TYR A 125 -3.78 -4.86 12.44
CA TYR A 125 -2.80 -5.95 12.40
C TYR A 125 -1.40 -5.46 12.78
N ASP A 126 -0.71 -6.20 13.65
CA ASP A 126 0.64 -5.86 14.15
C ASP A 126 1.72 -5.90 13.06
N ASN A 127 1.40 -6.48 11.90
CA ASN A 127 2.33 -6.67 10.80
C ASN A 127 1.93 -5.90 9.53
N VAL A 128 1.08 -4.87 9.67
CA VAL A 128 0.60 -4.02 8.57
C VAL A 128 0.88 -2.56 8.87
N LEU A 129 1.65 -1.92 7.99
CA LEU A 129 1.92 -0.50 7.99
C LEU A 129 1.13 0.17 6.86
N VAL A 130 0.37 1.20 7.21
CA VAL A 130 -0.48 1.94 6.27
C VAL A 130 0.04 3.37 6.14
N GLY A 131 0.38 3.74 4.91
CA GLY A 131 0.76 5.10 4.56
C GLY A 131 -0.41 5.92 4.03
N CYS A 132 -0.58 7.15 4.49
CA CYS A 132 -1.50 8.12 3.91
C CYS A 132 -0.75 9.11 3.02
N THR A 133 -1.04 9.12 1.71
CA THR A 133 -0.35 10.02 0.79
C THR A 133 -0.99 11.40 0.71
N VAL A 134 -0.17 12.45 0.85
CA VAL A 134 -0.59 13.86 0.81
C VAL A 134 0.38 14.68 -0.05
N GLU A 135 -0.02 15.01 -1.27
CA GLU A 135 0.88 15.69 -2.23
C GLU A 135 0.99 17.21 -2.05
N ASN A 136 0.04 17.82 -1.34
CA ASN A 136 -0.06 19.26 -1.08
C ASN A 136 -0.90 19.53 0.19
N GLN A 137 -0.91 20.78 0.67
CA GLN A 137 -1.66 21.15 1.87
C GLN A 137 -3.14 20.78 1.81
N GLN A 138 -3.80 21.00 0.66
CA GLN A 138 -5.21 20.69 0.50
C GLN A 138 -5.50 19.20 0.74
N MET A 139 -4.64 18.30 0.25
CA MET A 139 -4.79 16.86 0.47
C MET A 139 -4.37 16.44 1.89
N ALA A 140 -3.42 17.15 2.52
CA ALA A 140 -3.10 16.95 3.93
C ALA A 140 -4.31 17.27 4.82
N ASP A 141 -4.92 18.44 4.63
CA ASP A 141 -6.08 18.89 5.39
C ASP A 141 -7.32 18.01 5.18
N TYR A 142 -7.45 17.41 3.99
CA TYR A 142 -8.54 16.48 3.70
C TYR A 142 -8.29 15.08 4.27
N ARG A 143 -7.12 14.48 4.04
CA ARG A 143 -6.88 13.05 4.30
C ARG A 143 -6.39 12.76 5.71
N LEU A 144 -5.57 13.63 6.30
CA LEU A 144 -4.92 13.33 7.58
C LEU A 144 -5.90 13.29 8.76
N PRO A 145 -6.94 14.15 8.86
CA PRO A 145 -7.97 13.98 9.89
C PRO A 145 -8.66 12.62 9.84
N ILE A 146 -8.98 12.13 8.63
CA ILE A 146 -9.57 10.80 8.42
C ILE A 146 -8.57 9.73 8.84
N PHE A 147 -7.34 9.80 8.34
CA PHE A 147 -6.28 8.84 8.60
C PHE A 147 -5.99 8.68 10.09
N LYS A 148 -5.90 9.78 10.84
CA LYS A 148 -5.65 9.76 12.28
C LYS A 148 -6.76 9.05 13.05
N ALA A 149 -8.01 9.17 12.61
CA ALA A 149 -9.16 8.51 13.24
C ALA A 149 -9.24 7.00 12.94
N MET A 150 -8.47 6.48 11.98
CA MET A 150 -8.53 5.06 11.61
C MET A 150 -7.83 4.16 12.64
N PRO A 151 -8.39 2.96 12.91
CA PRO A 151 -7.80 1.97 13.81
C PRO A 151 -6.59 1.29 13.14
N ILE A 152 -5.50 2.02 13.00
CA ILE A 152 -4.25 1.58 12.38
C ILE A 152 -3.15 1.69 13.42
N LYS A 153 -2.44 0.59 13.67
CA LYS A 153 -1.30 0.53 14.61
C LYS A 153 -0.09 1.27 14.10
N HIS A 154 0.29 1.02 12.85
CA HIS A 154 1.50 1.56 12.23
C HIS A 154 1.12 2.54 11.12
N LYS A 155 1.24 3.84 11.41
CA LYS A 155 0.85 4.93 10.51
C LYS A 155 2.08 5.64 9.95
N SER A 156 2.13 5.81 8.63
CA SER A 156 3.11 6.66 7.94
C SER A 156 2.41 7.74 7.12
N ILE A 157 2.99 8.93 7.06
CA ILE A 157 2.55 10.01 6.17
C ILE A 157 3.50 10.07 4.98
N MET A 158 2.96 9.91 3.76
CA MET A 158 3.74 9.97 2.53
C MET A 158 3.52 11.32 1.85
N VAL A 159 4.50 12.22 1.88
CA VAL A 159 4.40 13.52 1.22
C VAL A 159 4.86 13.39 -0.23
N ALA A 160 4.05 12.73 -1.08
CA ALA A 160 4.48 12.35 -2.42
C ALA A 160 3.39 12.37 -3.52
N PRO A 161 3.71 12.89 -4.72
CA PRO A 161 4.84 13.77 -5.01
C PRO A 161 4.65 15.12 -4.29
N ILE A 162 5.72 15.73 -3.78
CA ILE A 162 5.64 17.10 -3.23
C ILE A 162 5.38 18.06 -4.40
N ILE A 163 4.16 18.58 -4.51
CA ILE A 163 3.77 19.52 -5.58
C ILE A 163 3.43 20.92 -5.06
N GLY A 164 3.72 21.16 -3.78
CA GLY A 164 3.55 22.44 -3.10
C GLY A 164 3.98 22.34 -1.64
N PRO A 165 3.95 23.46 -0.89
CA PRO A 165 4.23 23.45 0.54
C PRO A 165 3.19 22.61 1.30
N VAL A 166 3.66 21.92 2.35
CA VAL A 166 2.85 21.14 3.27
C VAL A 166 3.35 21.39 4.70
N ASP A 167 2.48 21.88 5.56
CA ASP A 167 2.66 21.95 7.01
C ASP A 167 1.90 20.78 7.65
N LEU A 168 2.66 19.89 8.30
CA LEU A 168 2.15 18.72 8.98
C LEU A 168 1.98 18.92 10.49
N SER A 169 2.36 20.08 11.03
CA SER A 169 2.51 20.28 12.48
C SER A 169 1.25 19.93 13.28
N ALA A 170 0.06 20.20 12.73
CA ALA A 170 -1.22 19.87 13.37
C ALA A 170 -1.57 18.36 13.35
N TYR A 171 -0.89 17.58 12.50
CA TYR A 171 -1.19 16.17 12.26
C TYR A 171 -0.20 15.22 12.94
N LEU A 172 0.98 15.71 13.35
CA LEU A 172 1.99 14.90 14.02
C LEU A 172 1.66 14.72 15.51
N ASP A 173 1.65 13.46 15.95
CA ASP A 173 1.59 13.03 17.34
C ASP A 173 2.31 11.68 17.49
N ASP A 174 2.22 11.05 18.66
CA ASP A 174 2.83 9.76 18.97
C ASP A 174 2.22 8.58 18.20
N THR A 175 1.12 8.79 17.47
CA THR A 175 0.51 7.76 16.63
C THR A 175 1.10 7.69 15.22
N ILE A 176 1.93 8.66 14.82
CA ILE A 176 2.59 8.72 13.52
C ILE A 176 4.03 8.24 13.66
N GLU A 177 4.36 7.10 13.05
CA GLU A 177 5.68 6.48 13.16
C GLU A 177 6.69 7.03 12.16
N GLU A 178 6.22 7.50 11.01
CA GLU A 178 7.06 7.93 9.90
C GLU A 178 6.42 9.09 9.12
N VAL A 179 7.26 10.01 8.65
CA VAL A 179 6.96 10.95 7.58
C VAL A 179 8.01 10.77 6.49
N ALA A 180 7.58 10.41 5.28
CA ALA A 180 8.44 10.10 4.15
C ALA A 180 8.15 10.97 2.92
#